data_AF-A0AA38GCG2-F1
#
_entry.id   AF-A0AA38GCG2-F1
#
_cell.length_a   1.000
_cell.length_b   1.000
_cell.length_c   1.000
_cell.angle_alpha   90.00
_cell.angle_beta   90.00
_cell.angle_gamma   90.00
#
_symmetry.space_group_name_H-M   'P 1'
#
loop_
_entity.id
_entity.type
_entity.pdbx_description
1 polymer ?
#
loop_
_entity_poly.entity_id
_entity_poly.type
_entity_poly.pdbx_seq_one_letter_code
_entity_poly.pdbx_strand_id
1 'polypeptide(L)'
;MARQILKLSPLLKNCRHKFVLLPINPRWNNNGRHFASRTTAEESAETLSEGFHNEAKSVLRKSEASGLYGFDVLKTAKGFQTFVQEAIERSGELIAYIKHLPPSVETIHAMDEISDTICTVVDSAELCRNTHPDRSGNRHISQVILCPRANLDVLDKLIATRHDLAQILGYKSYAEFAHTSTMASSPAVVMSFLHDISKMVKNKADEELHSISEFKKQISDNANGSVEPWDEAYYTGMMKASACNLESTAIASYFPLSQCLEGLTLVVRSLFGASFDSVPLAPGESWHPNVQKLILHHPIEGDLGCMYLDLYVRKDKYPGCAHFAIKGGRRLSETEYQLPVVALVCNFPPPARSSQALLNHWEVETLFHEFGHAIHSLLSRTDYQHFSGTRTVLDFAETPANLFEYFAWDHRVLKQFAKTLLNRGCDTRGIGLIYEQSKKNVCSNRLAAS
;
A
#
# COMPACT_ATOMS: atom_id res chain seq x y z
N MET A 1 10.70 2.66 -16.06
CA MET A 1 10.89 1.20 -16.27
C MET A 1 10.93 0.41 -14.96
N ALA A 2 11.79 0.75 -13.98
CA ALA A 2 11.82 0.09 -12.66
C ALA A 2 10.48 0.17 -11.91
N ARG A 3 9.76 1.31 -11.93
CA ARG A 3 8.44 1.44 -11.29
C ARG A 3 7.34 0.56 -11.91
N GLN A 4 7.41 0.25 -13.20
CA GLN A 4 6.45 -0.64 -13.88
C GLN A 4 6.82 -2.12 -13.71
N ILE A 5 8.11 -2.46 -13.70
CA ILE A 5 8.60 -3.81 -13.36
C ILE A 5 8.30 -4.14 -11.88
N LEU A 6 8.41 -3.17 -10.98
CA LEU A 6 7.98 -3.29 -9.58
C LEU A 6 6.46 -3.46 -9.40
N LYS A 7 5.63 -3.06 -10.38
CA LYS A 7 4.17 -3.32 -10.39
C LYS A 7 3.83 -4.75 -10.83
N LEU A 8 4.74 -5.44 -11.54
CA LEU A 8 4.50 -6.76 -12.14
C LEU A 8 5.07 -7.94 -11.34
N SER A 9 5.76 -7.70 -10.22
CA SER A 9 6.28 -8.78 -9.35
C SER A 9 5.32 -9.05 -8.18
N PRO A 10 4.70 -10.24 -8.11
CA PRO A 10 3.86 -10.65 -6.97
C PRO A 10 4.62 -10.65 -5.63
N LEU A 11 5.93 -10.93 -5.68
CA LEU A 11 6.81 -10.92 -4.51
C LEU A 11 7.05 -9.51 -3.94
N LEU A 12 7.04 -8.48 -4.80
CA LEU A 12 7.20 -7.09 -4.38
C LEU A 12 5.88 -6.41 -4.02
N LYS A 13 4.75 -6.91 -4.51
CA LYS A 13 3.43 -6.49 -4.04
C LYS A 13 3.24 -6.83 -2.55
N ASN A 14 3.63 -8.03 -2.10
CA ASN A 14 3.60 -8.34 -0.66
C ASN A 14 4.45 -7.38 0.19
N CYS A 15 5.50 -6.78 -0.36
CA CYS A 15 6.28 -5.73 0.33
C CYS A 15 5.62 -4.34 0.23
N ARG A 16 4.91 -4.00 -0.86
CA ARG A 16 4.21 -2.71 -1.02
C ARG A 16 2.92 -2.59 -0.20
N HIS A 17 2.32 -3.67 0.25
CA HIS A 17 1.12 -3.61 1.10
C HIS A 17 1.42 -3.23 2.56
N LYS A 18 2.70 -3.01 2.93
CA LYS A 18 3.11 -2.46 4.23
C LYS A 18 3.39 -0.95 4.21
N PHE A 19 2.96 -0.22 3.18
CA PHE A 19 2.85 1.25 3.20
C PHE A 19 1.68 1.72 4.09
N VAL A 20 1.76 1.43 5.39
CA VAL A 20 0.92 2.04 6.41
C VAL A 20 1.86 2.56 7.48
N LEU A 21 1.72 3.86 7.79
CA LEU A 21 2.34 4.50 8.94
C LEU A 21 2.17 3.57 10.15
N LEU A 22 3.25 2.93 10.58
CA LEU A 22 3.27 2.12 11.79
C LEU A 22 2.73 2.98 12.94
N PRO A 23 1.61 2.62 13.59
CA PRO A 23 1.30 3.19 14.88
C PRO A 23 2.36 2.67 15.85
N ILE A 24 3.21 3.60 16.30
CA ILE A 24 4.18 3.44 17.38
C ILE A 24 3.49 2.68 18.52
N ASN A 25 3.94 1.45 18.81
CA ASN A 25 3.45 0.65 19.91
C ASN A 25 4.18 1.08 21.20
N PRO A 26 3.53 1.74 22.17
CA PRO A 26 4.20 2.19 23.39
C PRO A 26 3.92 1.17 24.50
N ARG A 27 4.76 0.15 24.60
CA ARG A 27 5.06 -0.57 25.85
C ARG A 27 6.56 -0.81 25.74
N TRP A 28 7.42 -0.19 26.55
CA TRP A 28 7.68 -0.55 27.94
C TRP A 28 8.00 0.70 28.79
N ASN A 29 7.17 1.03 29.78
CA ASN A 29 7.67 1.45 31.10
C ASN A 29 6.54 1.37 32.13
N ASN A 30 6.63 0.39 33.04
CA ASN A 30 5.83 0.34 34.24
C ASN A 30 6.51 1.24 35.27
N ASN A 31 5.86 2.32 35.68
CA ASN A 31 5.96 2.85 37.04
C ASN A 31 4.81 3.83 37.29
N GLY A 32 3.90 3.42 38.16
CA GLY A 32 2.77 4.25 38.57
C GLY A 32 3.20 5.43 39.43
N ARG A 33 2.40 6.49 39.37
CA ARG A 33 1.98 7.27 40.55
C ARG A 33 0.81 8.17 40.17
N HIS A 34 -0.28 7.99 40.90
CA HIS A 34 -1.41 8.91 40.99
C HIS A 34 -0.93 10.29 41.42
N PHE A 35 -1.52 11.36 40.87
CA PHE A 35 -1.95 12.51 41.67
C PHE A 35 -3.06 13.27 40.92
N ALA A 36 -4.18 13.46 41.62
CA ALA A 36 -5.28 14.32 41.23
C ALA A 36 -5.13 15.66 41.93
N SER A 37 -5.48 16.78 41.28
CA SER A 37 -6.31 17.83 41.91
C SER A 37 -6.88 18.80 40.86
N ARG A 38 -8.10 19.26 41.14
CA ARG A 38 -8.85 20.33 40.49
C ARG A 38 -8.37 21.69 41.00
N THR A 39 -8.34 22.72 40.15
CA THR A 39 -8.87 24.07 40.47
C THR A 39 -9.05 24.94 39.22
N THR A 40 -9.72 26.06 39.41
CA THR A 40 -10.68 26.78 38.58
C THR A 40 -10.11 27.85 37.64
N ALA A 41 -10.99 28.31 36.75
CA ALA A 41 -10.79 29.28 35.67
C ALA A 41 -10.62 30.75 36.12
N GLU A 42 -10.15 31.54 35.15
CA GLU A 42 -10.18 33.01 35.02
C GLU A 42 -9.08 33.80 35.74
N GLU A 43 -7.98 34.05 35.03
CA GLU A 43 -7.37 35.38 34.85
C GLU A 43 -6.17 35.29 33.87
N SER A 44 -5.90 36.38 33.15
CA SER A 44 -4.66 36.70 32.39
C SER A 44 -4.46 36.11 30.97
N ALA A 45 -5.19 36.69 30.00
CA ALA A 45 -5.01 36.46 28.55
C ALA A 45 -3.76 37.15 27.93
N GLU A 46 -2.94 37.85 28.71
CA GLU A 46 -1.68 38.46 28.22
C GLU A 46 -0.41 37.73 28.70
N THR A 47 -0.51 36.76 29.61
CA THR A 47 0.63 35.97 30.12
C THR A 47 0.78 34.61 29.40
N LEU A 48 -0.18 34.24 28.54
CA LEU A 48 -0.18 32.97 27.80
C LEU A 48 0.78 32.94 26.60
N SER A 49 1.13 34.08 26.02
CA SER A 49 2.08 34.17 24.90
C SER A 49 3.53 33.86 25.34
N GLU A 50 3.93 34.35 26.51
CA GLU A 50 5.28 34.12 27.06
C GLU A 50 5.41 32.76 27.75
N GLY A 51 4.33 32.23 28.34
CA GLY A 51 4.26 30.89 28.90
C GLY A 51 4.46 29.79 27.86
N PHE A 52 3.76 29.86 26.71
CA PHE A 52 3.90 28.87 25.64
C PHE A 52 5.30 28.84 25.01
N HIS A 53 5.96 30.00 24.90
CA HIS A 53 7.34 30.07 24.39
C HIS A 53 8.38 29.53 25.38
N ASN A 54 8.14 29.70 26.68
CA ASN A 54 9.05 29.18 27.71
C ASN A 54 8.80 27.70 28.03
N GLU A 55 7.56 27.20 27.92
CA GLU A 55 7.21 25.79 28.10
C GLU A 55 7.64 24.96 26.87
N ALA A 56 7.53 25.50 25.66
CA ALA A 56 8.16 24.90 24.48
C ALA A 56 9.70 24.84 24.60
N LYS A 57 10.33 25.85 25.21
CA LYS A 57 11.78 25.86 25.49
C LYS A 57 12.19 24.98 26.67
N SER A 58 11.32 24.73 27.65
CA SER A 58 11.60 23.83 28.78
C SER A 58 11.34 22.36 28.43
N VAL A 59 10.36 22.07 27.56
CA VAL A 59 10.18 20.73 26.95
C VAL A 59 11.33 20.39 26.00
N LEU A 60 12.03 21.39 25.45
CA LEU A 60 13.28 21.23 24.70
C LEU A 60 14.54 21.05 25.58
N ARG A 61 14.43 21.04 26.92
CA ARG A 61 15.55 20.70 27.81
C ARG A 61 15.49 19.22 28.20
N LYS A 62 16.37 18.44 27.54
CA LYS A 62 16.64 17.01 27.73
C LYS A 62 15.47 16.06 27.44
N SER A 63 14.87 16.17 26.26
CA SER A 63 14.45 14.94 25.58
C SER A 63 15.74 14.31 25.04
N GLU A 64 16.12 13.12 25.51
CA GLU A 64 17.04 12.31 24.72
C GLU A 64 16.46 12.23 23.30
N ALA A 65 17.27 12.47 22.27
CA ALA A 65 16.77 12.43 20.90
C ALA A 65 16.20 11.03 20.64
N SER A 66 14.87 10.91 20.61
CA SER A 66 14.19 9.71 20.16
C SER A 66 14.57 9.51 18.71
N GLY A 67 15.02 8.31 18.34
CA GLY A 67 15.38 8.08 16.95
C GLY A 67 14.15 8.11 16.01
N LEU A 68 14.41 8.13 14.71
CA LEU A 68 13.38 8.28 13.68
C LEU A 68 12.30 7.18 13.80
N TYR A 69 11.04 7.58 13.64
CA TYR A 69 9.86 6.70 13.74
C TYR A 69 9.71 5.96 15.08
N GLY A 70 10.34 6.46 16.15
CA GLY A 70 10.33 5.80 17.46
C GLY A 70 11.37 4.68 17.61
N PHE A 71 12.23 4.48 16.60
CA PHE A 71 13.35 3.54 16.70
C PHE A 71 14.59 4.27 17.20
N ASP A 72 15.02 3.98 18.43
CA ASP A 72 16.18 4.63 19.05
C ASP A 72 17.49 4.47 18.27
N VAL A 73 17.63 3.40 17.49
CA VAL A 73 18.80 3.19 16.63
C VAL A 73 18.87 4.20 15.48
N LEU A 74 17.73 4.75 15.03
CA LEU A 74 17.64 5.65 13.88
C LEU A 74 17.86 7.12 14.24
N LYS A 75 18.88 7.43 15.04
CA LYS A 75 19.28 8.82 15.36
C LYS A 75 20.15 9.46 14.26
N THR A 76 20.79 8.63 13.43
CA THR A 76 21.62 9.06 12.30
C THR A 76 21.44 8.10 11.13
N ALA A 77 21.84 8.49 9.91
CA ALA A 77 21.79 7.60 8.75
C ALA A 77 22.62 6.30 8.93
N LYS A 78 23.67 6.33 9.76
CA LYS A 78 24.45 5.13 10.13
C LYS A 78 23.67 4.15 10.99
N GLY A 79 22.66 4.64 11.72
CA GLY A 79 21.77 3.83 12.54
C GLY A 79 21.03 2.73 11.77
N PHE A 80 20.82 2.91 10.46
CA PHE A 80 20.25 1.86 9.60
C PHE A 80 21.14 0.61 9.51
N GLN A 81 22.46 0.72 9.66
CA GLN A 81 23.34 -0.46 9.70
C GLN A 81 23.05 -1.31 10.95
N THR A 82 22.95 -0.66 12.10
CA THR A 82 22.57 -1.31 13.35
C THR A 82 21.16 -1.89 13.24
N PHE A 83 20.22 -1.14 12.67
CA PHE A 83 18.84 -1.60 12.51
C PHE A 83 18.73 -2.86 11.63
N VAL A 84 19.48 -2.90 10.52
CA VAL A 84 19.59 -4.10 9.66
C VAL A 84 20.23 -5.25 10.43
N GLN A 85 21.29 -5.00 11.20
CA GLN A 85 22.01 -6.04 11.94
C GLN A 85 21.13 -6.66 13.04
N GLU A 86 20.40 -5.85 13.79
CA GLU A 86 19.42 -6.29 14.80
C GLU A 86 18.31 -7.13 14.15
N ALA A 87 17.81 -6.71 12.99
CA ALA A 87 16.81 -7.47 12.24
C ALA A 87 17.33 -8.84 11.75
N ILE A 88 18.59 -8.90 11.30
CA ILE A 88 19.25 -10.15 10.91
C ILE A 88 19.41 -11.08 12.11
N GLU A 89 19.89 -10.56 13.24
CA GLU A 89 20.08 -11.33 14.47
C GLU A 89 18.74 -11.89 14.97
N ARG A 90 17.72 -11.04 15.08
CA ARG A 90 16.37 -11.45 15.48
C ARG A 90 15.78 -12.49 14.55
N SER A 91 15.93 -12.31 13.23
CA SER A 91 15.46 -13.29 12.26
C SER A 91 16.21 -14.63 12.41
N GLY A 92 17.51 -14.59 12.71
CA GLY A 92 18.32 -15.78 12.98
C GLY A 92 17.86 -16.55 14.22
N GLU A 93 17.54 -15.83 15.31
CA GLU A 93 16.95 -16.41 16.53
C GLU A 93 15.61 -17.10 16.24
N LEU A 94 14.72 -16.43 15.52
CA LEU A 94 13.41 -16.96 15.15
C LEU A 94 13.54 -18.19 14.25
N ILE A 95 14.47 -18.20 13.29
CA ILE A 95 14.74 -19.38 12.46
C ILE A 95 15.27 -20.54 13.31
N ALA A 96 16.19 -20.28 14.24
CA ALA A 96 16.70 -21.31 15.15
C ALA A 96 15.59 -21.88 16.03
N TYR A 97 14.68 -21.02 16.50
CA TYR A 97 13.50 -21.41 17.26
C TYR A 97 12.54 -22.28 16.43
N ILE A 98 12.18 -21.84 15.21
CA ILE A 98 11.27 -22.55 14.30
C ILE A 98 11.77 -23.97 13.97
N LYS A 99 13.09 -24.18 13.82
CA LYS A 99 13.67 -25.51 13.53
C LYS A 99 13.30 -26.58 14.57
N HIS A 100 12.95 -26.18 15.79
CA HIS A 100 12.59 -27.09 16.87
C HIS A 100 11.08 -27.15 17.13
N LEU A 101 10.28 -26.38 16.40
CA LEU A 101 8.82 -26.39 16.53
C LEU A 101 8.19 -27.42 15.60
N PRO A 102 7.15 -28.15 16.06
CA PRO A 102 6.26 -28.86 15.14
C PRO A 102 5.45 -27.84 14.33
N PRO A 103 4.88 -28.21 13.17
CA PRO A 103 3.95 -27.35 12.44
C PRO A 103 2.78 -26.94 13.33
N SER A 104 2.76 -25.69 13.78
CA SER A 104 1.74 -25.15 14.69
C SER A 104 1.48 -23.66 14.45
N VAL A 105 0.48 -23.10 15.15
CA VAL A 105 0.16 -21.66 15.09
C VAL A 105 1.35 -20.82 15.58
N GLU A 106 2.12 -21.33 16.54
CA GLU A 106 3.36 -20.72 17.02
C GLU A 106 4.43 -20.66 15.92
N THR A 107 4.51 -21.66 15.04
CA THR A 107 5.39 -21.61 13.85
C THR A 107 4.98 -20.45 12.94
N ILE A 108 3.68 -20.30 12.69
CA ILE A 108 3.14 -19.22 11.84
C ILE A 108 3.47 -17.86 12.46
N HIS A 109 3.23 -17.68 13.76
CA HIS A 109 3.58 -16.43 14.46
C HIS A 109 5.06 -16.10 14.40
N ALA A 110 5.95 -17.08 14.56
CA ALA A 110 7.38 -16.86 14.43
C ALA A 110 7.78 -16.48 12.99
N MET A 111 7.13 -17.07 11.96
CA MET A 111 7.33 -16.69 10.56
C MET A 111 6.81 -15.28 10.26
N ASP A 112 5.66 -14.92 10.81
CA ASP A 112 5.09 -13.57 10.72
C ASP A 112 6.01 -12.55 11.39
N GLU A 113 6.57 -12.86 12.55
CA GLU A 113 7.52 -11.98 13.24
C GLU A 113 8.81 -11.77 12.43
N ILE A 114 9.31 -12.79 11.72
CA ILE A 114 10.42 -12.62 10.77
C ILE A 114 10.02 -11.63 9.66
N SER A 115 8.83 -11.81 9.08
CA SER A 115 8.31 -10.92 8.04
C SER A 115 8.18 -9.48 8.53
N ASP A 116 7.67 -9.28 9.75
CA ASP A 116 7.51 -7.95 10.34
C ASP A 116 8.86 -7.31 10.67
N THR A 117 9.81 -8.08 11.20
CA THR A 117 11.17 -7.62 11.47
C THR A 117 11.85 -7.11 10.20
N ILE A 118 11.81 -7.90 9.13
CA ILE A 118 12.43 -7.53 7.84
C ILE A 118 11.73 -6.32 7.22
N CYS A 119 10.40 -6.37 7.15
CA CYS A 119 9.65 -5.29 6.51
C CYS A 119 9.78 -3.97 7.26
N THR A 120 9.81 -3.98 8.59
CA THR A 120 9.99 -2.75 9.36
C THR A 120 11.26 -2.00 8.95
N VAL A 121 12.36 -2.73 8.72
CA VAL A 121 13.61 -2.13 8.22
C VAL A 121 13.46 -1.60 6.80
N VAL A 122 12.90 -2.41 5.89
CA VAL A 122 12.73 -2.05 4.48
C VAL A 122 11.79 -0.86 4.32
N ASP A 123 10.68 -0.84 5.03
CA ASP A 123 9.66 0.20 4.97
C ASP A 123 10.18 1.51 5.58
N SER A 124 10.87 1.43 6.73
CA SER A 124 11.52 2.61 7.33
C SER A 124 12.59 3.19 6.39
N ALA A 125 13.35 2.33 5.72
CA ALA A 125 14.36 2.74 4.76
C ALA A 125 13.74 3.37 3.50
N GLU A 126 12.68 2.77 2.96
CA GLU A 126 11.99 3.29 1.78
C GLU A 126 11.28 4.61 2.09
N LEU A 127 10.58 4.71 3.23
CA LEU A 127 9.98 5.96 3.67
C LEU A 127 11.05 7.06 3.78
N CYS A 128 12.16 6.77 4.47
CA CYS A 128 13.24 7.73 4.63
C CYS A 128 13.84 8.14 3.28
N ARG A 129 14.08 7.20 2.35
CA ARG A 129 14.55 7.52 0.98
C ARG A 129 13.63 8.48 0.22
N ASN A 130 12.32 8.42 0.48
CA ASN A 130 11.33 9.26 -0.19
C ASN A 130 11.07 10.59 0.53
N THR A 131 11.33 10.69 1.84
CA THR A 131 10.95 11.87 2.64
C THR A 131 12.12 12.62 3.26
N HIS A 132 13.32 12.05 3.29
CA HIS A 132 14.44 12.67 4.00
C HIS A 132 14.85 13.98 3.31
N PRO A 133 14.99 15.09 4.07
CA PRO A 133 15.28 16.41 3.50
C PRO A 133 16.73 16.54 3.03
N ASP A 134 17.62 15.66 3.50
CA ASP A 134 19.02 15.67 3.12
C ASP A 134 19.39 14.47 2.21
N ARG A 135 19.97 14.82 1.05
CA ARG A 135 20.50 13.89 0.05
C ARG A 135 21.58 12.96 0.61
N SER A 136 22.42 13.43 1.53
CA SER A 136 23.52 12.64 2.08
C SER A 136 23.00 11.46 2.93
N GLY A 137 21.90 11.69 3.67
CA GLY A 137 21.14 10.65 4.35
C GLY A 137 20.59 9.59 3.38
N ASN A 138 19.95 10.01 2.29
CA ASN A 138 19.40 9.10 1.27
C ASN A 138 20.45 8.19 0.65
N ARG A 139 21.65 8.73 0.37
CA ARG A 139 22.77 7.94 -0.13
C ARG A 139 23.18 6.85 0.84
N HIS A 140 23.40 7.19 2.12
CA HIS A 140 23.83 6.22 3.13
C HIS A 140 22.80 5.11 3.34
N ILE A 141 21.52 5.47 3.46
CA ILE A 141 20.42 4.52 3.62
C ILE A 141 20.35 3.59 2.41
N SER A 142 20.43 4.13 1.19
CA SER A 142 20.40 3.32 -0.03
C SER A 142 21.55 2.33 -0.10
N GLN A 143 22.76 2.72 0.30
CA GLN A 143 23.92 1.82 0.32
C GLN A 143 23.76 0.67 1.31
N VAL A 144 23.11 0.92 2.45
CA VAL A 144 22.89 -0.08 3.50
C VAL A 144 21.80 -1.09 3.10
N ILE A 145 20.70 -0.62 2.51
CA ILE A 145 19.55 -1.49 2.20
C ILE A 145 19.66 -2.19 0.83
N LEU A 146 20.33 -1.61 -0.17
CA LEU A 146 20.34 -2.15 -1.54
C LEU A 146 21.37 -3.26 -1.81
N CYS A 147 22.29 -3.56 -0.87
CA CYS A 147 23.38 -4.50 -1.15
C CYS A 147 23.72 -5.44 0.02
N PRO A 148 22.78 -6.29 0.47
CA PRO A 148 23.11 -7.35 1.43
C PRO A 148 23.90 -8.46 0.72
N ARG A 149 25.24 -8.33 0.65
CA ARG A 149 26.14 -9.34 0.06
C ARG A 149 25.91 -10.75 0.61
N ALA A 150 25.41 -10.87 1.85
CA ALA A 150 25.05 -12.14 2.47
C ALA A 150 23.99 -12.95 1.70
N ASN A 151 23.16 -12.31 0.88
CA ASN A 151 22.12 -13.00 0.11
C ASN A 151 22.62 -13.55 -1.22
N LEU A 152 23.84 -13.20 -1.67
CA LEU A 152 24.36 -13.67 -2.96
C LEU A 152 24.47 -15.19 -3.01
N ASP A 153 25.10 -15.80 -2.00
CA ASP A 153 25.22 -17.27 -1.92
C ASP A 153 23.86 -17.97 -1.81
N VAL A 154 22.88 -17.34 -1.15
CA VAL A 154 21.51 -17.87 -1.04
C VAL A 154 20.80 -17.80 -2.39
N LEU A 155 20.95 -16.69 -3.13
CA LEU A 155 20.39 -16.54 -4.46
C LEU A 155 21.02 -17.52 -5.46
N ASP A 156 22.33 -17.72 -5.40
CA ASP A 156 23.03 -18.70 -6.25
C ASP A 156 22.51 -20.12 -5.99
N LYS A 157 22.38 -20.51 -4.72
CA LYS A 157 21.76 -21.78 -4.33
C LYS A 157 20.32 -21.88 -4.81
N LEU A 158 19.52 -20.83 -4.65
CA LEU A 158 18.12 -20.81 -5.08
C LEU A 158 17.98 -20.97 -6.60
N ILE A 159 18.82 -20.29 -7.38
CA ILE A 159 18.86 -20.40 -8.84
C ILE A 159 19.23 -21.83 -9.25
N ALA A 160 20.29 -22.40 -8.65
CA ALA A 160 20.73 -23.77 -8.92
C ALA A 160 19.62 -24.79 -8.59
N THR A 161 19.05 -24.74 -7.37
CA THR A 161 17.98 -25.66 -6.95
C THR A 161 16.73 -25.52 -7.80
N ARG A 162 16.35 -24.31 -8.21
CA ARG A 162 15.23 -24.10 -9.15
C ARG A 162 15.50 -24.67 -10.53
N HIS A 163 16.75 -24.59 -11.00
CA HIS A 163 17.15 -25.22 -12.26
C HIS A 163 17.06 -26.75 -12.16
N ASP A 164 17.59 -27.35 -11.09
CA ASP A 164 17.53 -28.80 -10.84
C ASP A 164 16.08 -29.29 -10.79
N LEU A 165 15.21 -28.57 -10.06
CA LEU A 165 13.77 -28.87 -10.01
C LEU A 165 13.14 -28.87 -11.42
N ALA A 166 13.48 -27.88 -12.25
CA ALA A 166 12.97 -27.80 -13.61
C ALA A 166 13.46 -28.98 -14.47
N GLN A 167 14.73 -29.35 -14.38
CA GLN A 167 15.31 -30.49 -15.10
C GLN A 167 14.62 -31.80 -14.70
N ILE A 168 14.40 -32.03 -13.40
CA ILE A 168 13.70 -33.22 -12.88
C ILE A 168 12.27 -33.32 -13.46
N LEU A 169 11.59 -32.18 -13.58
CA LEU A 169 10.25 -32.09 -14.14
C LEU A 169 10.22 -32.08 -15.68
N GLY A 170 11.37 -32.19 -16.34
CA GLY A 170 11.49 -32.27 -17.81
C GLY A 170 11.48 -30.92 -18.55
N TYR A 171 11.66 -29.80 -17.84
CA TYR A 171 11.72 -28.44 -18.42
C TYR A 171 13.17 -27.98 -18.59
N LYS A 172 13.44 -27.10 -19.57
CA LYS A 172 14.80 -26.59 -19.83
C LYS A 172 15.25 -25.57 -18.78
N SER A 173 14.30 -24.88 -18.15
CA SER A 173 14.58 -23.87 -17.14
C SER A 173 13.40 -23.72 -16.17
N TYR A 174 13.67 -23.16 -14.99
CA TYR A 174 12.60 -22.82 -14.04
C TYR A 174 11.63 -21.79 -14.61
N ALA A 175 12.11 -20.87 -15.46
CA ALA A 175 11.24 -19.92 -16.13
C ALA A 175 10.23 -20.63 -17.04
N GLU A 176 10.65 -21.65 -17.79
CA GLU A 176 9.74 -22.44 -18.63
C GLU A 176 8.70 -23.16 -17.76
N PHE A 177 9.14 -23.86 -16.70
CA PHE A 177 8.26 -24.52 -15.74
C PHE A 177 7.24 -23.55 -15.09
N ALA A 178 7.69 -22.37 -14.65
CA ALA A 178 6.84 -21.40 -13.96
C ALA A 178 5.79 -20.76 -14.86
N HIS A 179 6.04 -20.68 -16.17
CA HIS A 179 5.13 -20.04 -17.14
C HIS A 179 4.17 -21.03 -17.82
N THR A 180 4.30 -22.34 -17.57
CA THR A 180 3.40 -23.36 -18.13
C THR A 180 1.92 -23.11 -17.79
N SER A 181 1.65 -22.53 -16.62
CA SER A 181 0.30 -22.24 -16.13
C SER A 181 -0.01 -20.75 -16.06
N THR A 182 0.66 -19.92 -16.87
CA THR A 182 0.41 -18.48 -16.94
C THR A 182 -0.10 -18.08 -18.33
N MET A 183 -0.76 -16.93 -18.44
CA MET A 183 -1.23 -16.41 -19.73
C MET A 183 -0.08 -16.20 -20.72
N ALA A 184 1.07 -15.69 -20.26
CA ALA A 184 2.25 -15.49 -21.09
C ALA A 184 2.79 -16.79 -21.71
N SER A 185 2.51 -17.95 -21.10
CA SER A 185 2.76 -19.31 -21.62
C SER A 185 4.23 -19.69 -21.90
N SER A 186 5.17 -18.74 -22.03
CA SER A 186 6.59 -19.02 -22.22
C SER A 186 7.50 -17.83 -21.85
N PRO A 187 8.77 -18.10 -21.47
CA PRO A 187 9.76 -17.04 -21.22
C PRO A 187 10.05 -16.16 -22.45
N ALA A 188 9.96 -16.72 -23.66
CA ALA A 188 10.22 -15.99 -24.90
C ALA A 188 9.18 -14.88 -25.12
N VAL A 189 7.90 -15.17 -24.86
CA VAL A 189 6.81 -14.19 -24.93
C VAL A 189 7.03 -13.08 -23.90
N VAL A 190 7.41 -13.43 -22.66
CA VAL A 190 7.72 -12.45 -21.62
C VAL A 190 8.87 -11.52 -22.03
N MET A 191 9.96 -12.07 -22.55
CA MET A 191 11.11 -11.26 -22.97
C MET A 191 10.77 -10.35 -24.16
N SER A 192 9.99 -10.83 -25.14
CA SER A 192 9.51 -9.99 -26.24
C SER A 192 8.69 -8.82 -25.70
N PHE A 193 7.69 -9.11 -24.85
CA PHE A 193 6.83 -8.10 -24.25
C PHE A 193 7.63 -7.03 -23.47
N LEU A 194 8.61 -7.45 -22.67
CA LEU A 194 9.46 -6.53 -21.91
C LEU A 194 10.34 -5.66 -22.82
N HIS A 195 10.88 -6.20 -23.90
CA HIS A 195 11.66 -5.43 -24.88
C HIS A 195 10.79 -4.44 -25.64
N ASP A 196 9.58 -4.83 -26.02
CA ASP A 196 8.65 -3.97 -26.75
C ASP A 196 8.20 -2.79 -25.88
N ILE A 197 7.83 -3.04 -24.61
CA ILE A 197 7.54 -1.98 -23.65
C ILE A 197 8.77 -1.09 -23.42
N SER A 198 9.95 -1.68 -23.23
CA SER A 198 11.20 -0.93 -23.07
C SER A 198 11.39 0.08 -24.20
N LYS A 199 11.24 -0.39 -25.44
CA LYS A 199 11.41 0.42 -26.65
C LYS A 199 10.36 1.52 -26.74
N MET A 200 9.10 1.22 -26.41
CA MET A 200 7.99 2.17 -26.41
C MET A 200 8.20 3.31 -25.40
N VAL A 201 8.63 3.00 -24.18
CA VAL A 201 8.75 4.00 -23.10
C VAL A 201 10.13 4.67 -23.04
N LYS A 202 11.13 4.18 -23.79
CA LYS A 202 12.53 4.63 -23.69
C LYS A 202 12.69 6.14 -23.88
N ASN A 203 12.12 6.71 -24.94
CA ASN A 203 12.26 8.14 -25.23
C ASN A 203 11.73 9.00 -24.07
N LYS A 204 10.58 8.61 -23.48
CA LYS A 204 9.99 9.31 -22.34
C LYS A 204 10.80 9.14 -21.06
N ALA A 205 11.32 7.94 -20.81
CA ALA A 205 12.20 7.70 -19.68
C ALA A 205 13.50 8.53 -19.78
N ASP A 206 14.06 8.67 -20.99
CA ASP A 206 15.23 9.50 -21.24
C ASP A 206 14.93 11.01 -21.04
N GLU A 207 13.75 11.49 -21.47
CA GLU A 207 13.25 12.87 -21.19
C GLU A 207 13.06 13.15 -19.69
N GLU A 208 12.43 12.23 -18.95
CA GLU A 208 12.23 12.35 -17.50
C GLU A 208 13.57 12.36 -16.75
N LEU A 209 14.50 11.48 -17.13
CA LEU A 209 15.84 11.43 -16.54
C LEU A 209 16.65 12.71 -16.84
N HIS A 210 16.50 13.26 -18.04
CA HIS A 210 17.10 14.54 -18.40
C HIS A 210 16.56 15.67 -17.52
N SER A 211 15.24 15.73 -17.35
CA SER A 211 14.57 16.74 -16.50
C SER A 211 15.06 16.67 -15.05
N ILE A 212 15.23 15.46 -14.50
CA ILE A 212 15.80 15.26 -13.16
C ILE A 212 17.25 15.73 -13.10
N SER A 213 18.04 15.44 -14.15
CA SER A 213 19.44 15.87 -14.23
C SER A 213 19.58 17.40 -14.29
N GLU A 214 18.75 18.08 -15.07
CA GLU A 214 18.72 19.54 -15.14
C GLU A 214 18.31 20.16 -13.81
N PHE A 215 17.26 19.65 -13.18
CA PHE A 215 16.80 20.12 -11.87
C PHE A 215 17.88 19.94 -10.79
N LYS A 216 18.58 18.80 -10.81
CA LYS A 216 19.75 18.57 -9.95
C LYS A 216 20.82 19.63 -10.14
N LYS A 217 21.15 20.00 -11.39
CA LYS A 217 22.16 21.04 -11.69
C LYS A 217 21.77 22.42 -11.18
N GLN A 218 20.47 22.73 -11.15
CA GLN A 218 19.97 24.02 -10.68
C GLN A 218 20.08 24.18 -9.16
N ILE A 219 19.95 23.09 -8.40
CA ILE A 219 19.81 23.14 -6.92
C ILE A 219 21.08 22.71 -6.19
N SER A 220 21.95 21.93 -6.83
CA SER A 220 23.17 21.42 -6.21
C SER A 220 24.41 22.15 -6.73
N ASP A 221 25.24 22.67 -5.82
CA ASP A 221 26.57 23.24 -6.13
C ASP A 221 27.49 22.25 -6.88
N ASN A 222 27.19 20.95 -6.79
CA ASN A 222 27.91 19.90 -7.49
C ASN A 222 27.25 19.53 -8.83
N ALA A 223 27.29 20.46 -9.79
CA ALA A 223 26.59 20.41 -11.08
C ALA A 223 27.06 19.29 -12.06
N ASN A 224 28.12 18.55 -11.72
CA ASN A 224 28.76 17.60 -12.64
C ASN A 224 28.48 16.10 -12.36
N GLY A 225 27.69 15.76 -11.33
CA GLY A 225 27.39 14.36 -11.02
C GLY A 225 26.20 13.79 -11.81
N SER A 226 26.34 12.57 -12.35
CA SER A 226 25.23 11.75 -12.87
C SER A 226 24.09 11.62 -11.86
N VAL A 227 22.86 11.40 -12.34
CA VAL A 227 21.74 11.03 -11.47
C VAL A 227 22.00 9.64 -10.91
N GLU A 228 22.15 9.54 -9.60
CA GLU A 228 22.38 8.27 -8.91
C GLU A 228 21.05 7.59 -8.53
N PRO A 229 21.01 6.28 -8.25
CA PRO A 229 19.76 5.58 -7.91
C PRO A 229 19.01 6.17 -6.69
N TRP A 230 19.72 6.79 -5.76
CA TRP A 230 19.14 7.46 -4.58
C TRP A 230 18.71 8.91 -4.84
N ASP A 231 19.00 9.47 -6.02
CA ASP A 231 18.65 10.83 -6.41
C ASP A 231 17.23 10.90 -7.01
N GLU A 232 16.74 9.83 -7.65
CA GLU A 232 15.47 9.82 -8.40
C GLU A 232 14.29 10.28 -7.52
N ALA A 233 14.06 9.60 -6.39
CA ALA A 233 12.93 9.89 -5.52
C ALA A 233 13.00 11.30 -4.92
N TYR A 234 14.19 11.70 -4.47
CA TYR A 234 14.45 12.99 -3.86
C TYR A 234 14.13 14.16 -4.80
N TYR A 235 14.76 14.18 -5.99
CA TYR A 235 14.53 15.27 -6.93
C TYR A 235 13.12 15.23 -7.55
N THR A 236 12.57 14.04 -7.81
CA THR A 236 11.17 13.92 -8.28
C THR A 236 10.19 14.48 -7.25
N GLY A 237 10.41 14.22 -5.96
CA GLY A 237 9.59 14.76 -4.88
C GLY A 237 9.65 16.29 -4.83
N MET A 238 10.85 16.86 -4.91
CA MET A 238 11.04 18.32 -4.96
C MET A 238 10.40 18.94 -6.20
N MET A 239 10.62 18.37 -7.40
CA MET A 239 10.01 18.85 -8.64
C MET A 239 8.48 18.85 -8.55
N LYS A 240 7.88 17.80 -7.97
CA LYS A 240 6.44 17.73 -7.75
C LYS A 240 5.96 18.81 -6.79
N ALA A 241 6.66 19.03 -5.67
CA ALA A 241 6.33 20.08 -4.71
C ALA A 241 6.45 21.48 -5.33
N SER A 242 7.46 21.73 -6.17
CA SER A 242 7.62 23.01 -6.88
C SER A 242 6.58 23.22 -7.98
N ALA A 243 6.18 22.15 -8.69
CA ALA A 243 5.22 22.23 -9.79
C ALA A 243 3.76 22.23 -9.32
N CYS A 244 3.47 21.73 -8.12
CA CYS A 244 2.14 21.59 -7.56
C CYS A 244 2.07 22.34 -6.22
N ASN A 245 1.48 23.53 -6.21
CA ASN A 245 1.16 24.27 -4.98
C ASN A 245 -0.08 23.66 -4.28
N LEU A 246 -0.10 22.33 -4.17
CA LEU A 246 -1.24 21.53 -3.74
C LEU A 246 -0.88 20.80 -2.45
N GLU A 247 -1.49 21.25 -1.37
CA GLU A 247 -1.45 20.54 -0.09
C GLU A 247 -2.24 19.23 -0.20
N SER A 248 -1.59 18.10 0.11
CA SER A 248 -2.24 16.77 0.11
C SER A 248 -3.47 16.76 1.04
N THR A 249 -3.41 17.52 2.13
CA THR A 249 -4.51 17.70 3.09
C THR A 249 -5.73 18.39 2.45
N ALA A 250 -5.52 19.32 1.52
CA ALA A 250 -6.60 19.97 0.79
C ALA A 250 -7.30 19.00 -0.19
N ILE A 251 -6.55 18.11 -0.84
CA ILE A 251 -7.10 17.08 -1.73
C ILE A 251 -7.91 16.05 -0.94
N ALA A 252 -7.41 15.61 0.22
CA ALA A 252 -8.08 14.62 1.06
C ALA A 252 -9.49 15.06 1.52
N SER A 253 -9.72 16.38 1.62
CA SER A 253 -11.03 16.94 1.98
C SER A 253 -12.16 16.62 0.99
N TYR A 254 -11.83 16.22 -0.25
CA TYR A 254 -12.79 15.79 -1.27
C TYR A 254 -13.14 14.31 -1.18
N PHE A 255 -12.44 13.53 -0.35
CA PHE A 255 -12.56 12.08 -0.28
C PHE A 255 -12.94 11.57 1.12
N PRO A 256 -14.12 11.94 1.66
CA PRO A 256 -14.67 11.19 2.78
C PRO A 256 -14.92 9.72 2.40
N LEU A 257 -14.59 8.79 3.30
CA LEU A 257 -14.68 7.35 3.06
C LEU A 257 -16.08 6.91 2.59
N SER A 258 -17.14 7.45 3.17
CA SER A 258 -18.51 7.15 2.76
C SER A 258 -18.78 7.52 1.31
N GLN A 259 -18.29 8.68 0.85
CA GLN A 259 -18.41 9.09 -0.55
C GLN A 259 -17.58 8.22 -1.48
N CYS A 260 -16.39 7.77 -1.06
CA CYS A 260 -15.60 6.81 -1.83
C CYS A 260 -16.33 5.48 -2.01
N LEU A 261 -17.00 4.97 -0.96
CA LEU A 261 -17.82 3.75 -1.05
C LEU A 261 -19.06 3.94 -1.94
N GLU A 262 -19.70 5.11 -1.90
CA GLU A 262 -20.75 5.49 -2.85
C GLU A 262 -20.21 5.50 -4.30
N GLY A 263 -19.01 6.04 -4.51
CA GLY A 263 -18.31 6.01 -5.80
C GLY A 263 -18.14 4.61 -6.36
N LEU A 264 -17.71 3.65 -5.53
CA LEU A 264 -17.61 2.24 -5.91
C LEU A 264 -18.96 1.65 -6.28
N THR A 265 -20.01 1.96 -5.51
CA THR A 265 -21.38 1.52 -5.79
C THR A 265 -21.88 2.09 -7.12
N LEU A 266 -21.56 3.35 -7.44
CA LEU A 266 -21.90 3.98 -8.72
C LEU A 266 -21.22 3.25 -9.90
N VAL A 267 -19.94 2.89 -9.76
CA VAL A 267 -19.21 2.13 -10.78
C VAL A 267 -19.85 0.75 -10.99
N VAL A 268 -20.14 0.02 -9.91
CA VAL A 268 -20.74 -1.33 -10.00
C VAL A 268 -22.13 -1.29 -10.62
N ARG A 269 -22.97 -0.33 -10.22
CA ARG A 269 -24.29 -0.14 -10.82
C ARG A 269 -24.20 0.18 -12.31
N SER A 270 -23.24 1.01 -12.71
CA SER A 270 -23.08 1.43 -14.10
C SER A 270 -22.53 0.32 -15.00
N LEU A 271 -21.63 -0.53 -14.48
CA LEU A 271 -20.99 -1.59 -15.24
C LEU A 271 -21.79 -2.90 -15.24
N PHE A 272 -22.42 -3.24 -14.12
CA PHE A 272 -23.00 -4.57 -13.88
C PHE A 272 -24.49 -4.53 -13.53
N GLY A 273 -25.11 -3.35 -13.45
CA GLY A 273 -26.53 -3.22 -13.07
C GLY A 273 -26.85 -3.64 -11.63
N ALA A 274 -25.83 -3.93 -10.81
CA ALA A 274 -25.97 -4.41 -9.43
C ALA A 274 -25.73 -3.29 -8.41
N SER A 275 -26.25 -3.45 -7.20
CA SER A 275 -26.09 -2.50 -6.10
C SER A 275 -25.70 -3.21 -4.81
N PHE A 276 -25.10 -2.46 -3.88
CA PHE A 276 -24.81 -2.97 -2.55
C PHE A 276 -25.88 -2.51 -1.56
N ASP A 277 -26.43 -3.48 -0.84
CA ASP A 277 -27.35 -3.24 0.27
C ASP A 277 -26.61 -3.46 1.59
N SER A 278 -26.69 -2.48 2.49
CA SER A 278 -26.14 -2.61 3.83
C SER A 278 -27.10 -3.42 4.70
N VAL A 279 -26.60 -4.52 5.27
CA VAL A 279 -27.40 -5.45 6.06
C VAL A 279 -26.84 -5.52 7.48
N PRO A 280 -27.69 -5.51 8.53
CA PRO A 280 -27.24 -5.69 9.90
C PRO A 280 -26.51 -7.03 10.08
N LEU A 281 -25.45 -7.01 10.89
CA LEU A 281 -24.75 -8.22 11.32
C LEU A 281 -25.63 -8.99 12.33
N ALA A 282 -25.70 -10.31 12.15
CA ALA A 282 -26.30 -11.20 13.15
C ALA A 282 -25.42 -11.28 14.40
N PRO A 283 -25.99 -11.60 15.58
CA PRO A 283 -25.22 -11.79 16.80
C PRO A 283 -24.10 -12.83 16.60
N GLY A 284 -22.85 -12.43 16.84
CA GLY A 284 -21.66 -13.29 16.71
C GLY A 284 -21.14 -13.48 15.28
N GLU A 285 -21.72 -12.82 14.27
CA GLU A 285 -21.28 -12.96 12.86
C GLU A 285 -19.94 -12.26 12.57
N SER A 286 -19.64 -11.17 13.28
CA SER A 286 -18.46 -10.35 13.03
C SER A 286 -17.34 -10.57 14.05
N TRP A 287 -16.09 -10.47 13.59
CA TRP A 287 -14.89 -10.45 14.42
C TRP A 287 -14.62 -9.09 15.08
N HIS A 288 -15.29 -8.01 14.67
CA HIS A 288 -15.10 -6.68 15.26
C HIS A 288 -16.32 -5.74 15.08
N PRO A 289 -16.66 -4.87 16.06
CA PRO A 289 -17.86 -4.01 15.99
C PRO A 289 -17.91 -3.03 14.81
N ASN A 290 -16.75 -2.62 14.28
CA ASN A 290 -16.67 -1.68 13.16
C ASN A 290 -16.77 -2.34 11.78
N VAL A 291 -16.91 -3.67 11.71
CA VAL A 291 -17.11 -4.37 10.43
C VAL A 291 -18.51 -4.09 9.92
N GLN A 292 -18.63 -3.81 8.63
CA GLN A 292 -19.93 -3.65 7.96
C GLN A 292 -20.16 -4.82 7.03
N LYS A 293 -21.43 -5.21 6.85
CA LYS A 293 -21.83 -6.27 5.93
C LYS A 293 -22.63 -5.67 4.79
N LEU A 294 -22.20 -5.96 3.57
CA LEU A 294 -22.87 -5.58 2.34
C LEU A 294 -23.27 -6.82 1.54
N ILE A 295 -24.46 -6.82 0.97
CA ILE A 295 -24.91 -7.81 0.00
C ILE A 295 -24.89 -7.17 -1.38
N LEU A 296 -24.24 -7.82 -2.35
CA LEU A 296 -24.33 -7.41 -3.75
C LEU A 296 -25.61 -8.00 -4.34
N HIS A 297 -26.52 -7.16 -4.79
CA HIS A 297 -27.81 -7.56 -5.32
C HIS A 297 -27.97 -7.10 -6.78
N HIS A 298 -28.47 -7.99 -7.64
CA HIS A 298 -28.86 -7.66 -9.01
C HIS A 298 -30.37 -7.81 -9.17
N PRO A 299 -31.08 -6.83 -9.78
CA PRO A 299 -32.55 -6.83 -9.81
C PRO A 299 -33.20 -8.06 -10.46
N ILE A 300 -32.48 -8.74 -11.35
CA ILE A 300 -33.00 -9.92 -12.10
C ILE A 300 -32.44 -11.22 -11.52
N GLU A 301 -31.18 -11.23 -11.10
CA GLU A 301 -30.49 -12.46 -10.67
C GLU A 301 -30.59 -12.70 -9.16
N GLY A 302 -31.04 -11.70 -8.40
CA GLY A 302 -31.06 -11.73 -6.94
C GLY A 302 -29.69 -11.45 -6.33
N ASP A 303 -29.46 -12.03 -5.15
CA ASP A 303 -28.21 -11.83 -4.41
C ASP A 303 -27.04 -12.52 -5.11
N LEU A 304 -25.96 -11.77 -5.31
CA LEU A 304 -24.77 -12.21 -6.02
C LEU A 304 -23.62 -12.58 -5.10
N GLY A 305 -23.64 -12.15 -3.84
CA GLY A 305 -22.60 -12.45 -2.85
C GLY A 305 -22.60 -11.50 -1.67
N CYS A 306 -21.77 -11.81 -0.67
CA CYS A 306 -21.64 -11.02 0.57
C CYS A 306 -20.22 -10.50 0.74
N MET A 307 -20.09 -9.25 1.16
CA MET A 307 -18.81 -8.61 1.45
C MET A 307 -18.80 -8.01 2.84
N TYR A 308 -17.77 -8.32 3.61
CA TYR A 308 -17.47 -7.65 4.87
C TYR A 308 -16.46 -6.52 4.62
N LEU A 309 -16.74 -5.34 5.14
CA LEU A 309 -15.84 -4.20 5.09
C LEU A 309 -15.20 -3.99 6.46
N ASP A 310 -13.88 -4.13 6.53
CA ASP A 310 -13.09 -3.86 7.73
C ASP A 310 -12.04 -2.79 7.43
N LEU A 311 -12.45 -1.52 7.53
CA LEU A 311 -11.75 -0.42 6.86
C LEU A 311 -10.81 0.40 7.76
N TYR A 312 -10.91 0.27 9.09
CA TYR A 312 -10.17 1.12 10.02
C TYR A 312 -8.94 0.42 10.61
N VAL A 313 -7.87 1.18 10.80
CA VAL A 313 -6.68 0.71 11.52
C VAL A 313 -7.00 0.40 12.97
N ARG A 314 -6.47 -0.72 13.47
CA ARG A 314 -6.48 -1.08 14.89
C ARG A 314 -5.30 -1.98 15.21
N LYS A 315 -4.97 -2.07 16.49
CA LYS A 315 -3.92 -2.95 16.99
C LYS A 315 -4.19 -4.41 16.60
N ASP A 316 -3.12 -5.14 16.26
CA ASP A 316 -3.13 -6.58 15.98
C ASP A 316 -4.00 -7.00 14.75
N LYS A 317 -4.37 -6.03 13.88
CA LYS A 317 -5.01 -6.27 12.58
C LYS A 317 -3.95 -6.35 11.48
N TYR A 318 -4.24 -7.14 10.42
CA TYR A 318 -3.47 -7.13 9.17
C TYR A 318 -3.17 -5.68 8.73
N PRO A 319 -1.90 -5.29 8.54
CA PRO A 319 -1.51 -3.88 8.40
C PRO A 319 -1.76 -3.30 7.00
N GLY A 320 -2.09 -4.11 5.99
CA GLY A 320 -2.30 -3.66 4.61
C GLY A 320 -3.76 -3.42 4.22
N CYS A 321 -3.98 -3.08 2.96
CA CYS A 321 -5.30 -3.16 2.33
C CYS A 321 -5.30 -4.40 1.43
N ALA A 322 -6.25 -5.31 1.63
CA ALA A 322 -6.29 -6.59 0.94
C ALA A 322 -7.72 -7.14 0.87
N HIS A 323 -8.00 -7.85 -0.23
CA HIS A 323 -9.16 -8.71 -0.38
C HIS A 323 -8.87 -10.15 0.12
N PHE A 324 -9.78 -10.70 0.92
CA PHE A 324 -9.76 -12.08 1.39
C PHE A 324 -11.02 -12.85 0.97
N ALA A 325 -10.85 -13.99 0.30
CA ALA A 325 -11.95 -14.90 0.02
C ALA A 325 -12.24 -15.78 1.25
N ILE A 326 -13.42 -15.62 1.86
CA ILE A 326 -13.88 -16.45 2.98
C ILE A 326 -14.56 -17.71 2.43
N LYS A 327 -15.43 -17.54 1.44
CA LYS A 327 -16.15 -18.63 0.77
C LYS A 327 -16.18 -18.34 -0.73
N GLY A 328 -15.74 -19.29 -1.56
CA GLY A 328 -15.82 -19.15 -3.01
C GLY A 328 -17.20 -19.54 -3.54
N GLY A 329 -17.56 -18.98 -4.69
CA GLY A 329 -18.75 -19.38 -5.44
C GLY A 329 -18.61 -20.81 -5.97
N ARG A 330 -19.67 -21.61 -5.92
CA ARG A 330 -19.72 -22.93 -6.60
C ARG A 330 -21.15 -23.39 -6.83
N ARG A 331 -21.33 -24.26 -7.82
CA ARG A 331 -22.58 -24.99 -8.00
C ARG A 331 -22.64 -26.15 -6.99
N LEU A 332 -23.74 -26.26 -6.24
CA LEU A 332 -23.98 -27.36 -5.29
C LEU A 332 -24.84 -28.45 -5.93
N SER A 333 -25.80 -28.05 -6.74
CA SER A 333 -26.67 -28.92 -7.55
C SER A 333 -27.15 -28.15 -8.80
N GLU A 334 -27.94 -28.79 -9.66
CA GLU A 334 -28.52 -28.11 -10.85
C GLU A 334 -29.39 -26.89 -10.49
N THR A 335 -29.92 -26.81 -9.27
CA THR A 335 -30.83 -25.74 -8.84
C THR A 335 -30.26 -24.85 -7.73
N GLU A 336 -29.10 -25.19 -7.18
CA GLU A 336 -28.54 -24.49 -6.01
C GLU A 336 -27.11 -24.01 -6.27
N TYR A 337 -26.88 -22.72 -6.01
CA TYR A 337 -25.59 -22.08 -6.11
C TYR A 337 -25.14 -21.52 -4.76
N GLN A 338 -23.94 -21.88 -4.34
CA GLN A 338 -23.29 -21.31 -3.16
C GLN A 338 -22.73 -19.93 -3.52
N LEU A 339 -23.28 -18.86 -2.94
CA LEU A 339 -22.79 -17.50 -3.19
C LEU A 339 -21.43 -17.24 -2.53
N PRO A 340 -20.54 -16.47 -3.19
CA PRO A 340 -19.25 -16.08 -2.63
C PRO A 340 -19.41 -15.14 -1.43
N VAL A 341 -18.46 -15.25 -0.49
CA VAL A 341 -18.32 -14.38 0.68
C VAL A 341 -16.87 -13.92 0.77
N VAL A 342 -16.68 -12.60 0.84
CA VAL A 342 -15.35 -11.97 0.86
C VAL A 342 -15.23 -10.97 1.99
N ALA A 343 -14.00 -10.62 2.36
CA ALA A 343 -13.69 -9.50 3.23
C ALA A 343 -12.73 -8.54 2.54
N LEU A 344 -13.08 -7.25 2.56
CA LEU A 344 -12.21 -6.16 2.15
C LEU A 344 -11.65 -5.50 3.41
N VAL A 345 -10.35 -5.70 3.64
CA VAL A 345 -9.67 -5.27 4.86
C VAL A 345 -8.73 -4.15 4.49
N CYS A 346 -8.86 -2.96 5.09
CA CYS A 346 -7.95 -1.81 4.88
C CYS A 346 -7.67 -1.10 6.22
N ASN A 347 -6.74 -0.15 6.22
CA ASN A 347 -6.23 0.48 7.45
C ASN A 347 -6.34 2.01 7.41
N PHE A 348 -7.51 2.53 7.03
CA PHE A 348 -7.75 3.96 7.03
C PHE A 348 -7.81 4.51 8.47
N PRO A 349 -7.40 5.78 8.68
CA PRO A 349 -7.49 6.40 9.98
C PRO A 349 -8.94 6.38 10.47
N PRO A 350 -9.19 6.03 11.75
CA PRO A 350 -10.53 6.12 12.29
C PRO A 350 -11.01 7.58 12.26
N PRO A 351 -12.33 7.82 12.16
CA PRO A 351 -12.87 9.16 12.28
C PRO A 351 -12.40 9.82 13.58
N ALA A 352 -11.88 11.04 13.51
CA ALA A 352 -11.62 11.82 14.71
C ALA A 352 -12.97 12.13 15.40
N ARG A 353 -12.98 12.35 16.73
CA ARG A 353 -14.20 12.62 17.50
C ARG A 353 -15.04 13.71 16.78
N SER A 354 -16.11 13.30 16.09
CA SER A 354 -17.07 14.06 15.26
C SER A 354 -16.77 14.30 13.76
N SER A 355 -15.70 13.78 13.16
CA SER A 355 -15.41 13.89 11.71
C SER A 355 -15.56 12.57 10.94
N GLN A 356 -15.61 12.62 9.61
CA GLN A 356 -15.50 11.42 8.77
C GLN A 356 -14.01 11.06 8.54
N ALA A 357 -13.74 9.78 8.27
CA ALA A 357 -12.42 9.37 7.78
C ALA A 357 -12.19 9.95 6.38
N LEU A 358 -11.13 10.73 6.21
CA LEU A 358 -10.74 11.32 4.94
C LEU A 358 -9.60 10.49 4.35
N LEU A 359 -9.66 10.27 3.04
CA LEU A 359 -8.65 9.51 2.30
C LEU A 359 -7.80 10.46 1.47
N ASN A 360 -6.50 10.24 1.46
CA ASN A 360 -5.63 10.77 0.43
C ASN A 360 -5.91 10.04 -0.89
N HIS A 361 -5.58 10.64 -2.03
CA HIS A 361 -5.91 10.05 -3.33
C HIS A 361 -5.29 8.65 -3.54
N TRP A 362 -4.09 8.41 -3.03
CA TRP A 362 -3.47 7.07 -3.03
C TRP A 362 -4.28 6.02 -2.25
N GLU A 363 -4.88 6.40 -1.12
CA GLU A 363 -5.75 5.50 -0.35
C GLU A 363 -7.04 5.19 -1.12
N VAL A 364 -7.55 6.15 -1.90
CA VAL A 364 -8.68 5.93 -2.82
C VAL A 364 -8.30 4.95 -3.93
N GLU A 365 -7.13 5.12 -4.55
CA GLU A 365 -6.61 4.20 -5.57
C GLU A 365 -6.47 2.76 -5.01
N THR A 366 -5.89 2.64 -3.80
CA THR A 366 -5.74 1.34 -3.12
C THR A 366 -7.10 0.71 -2.79
N LEU A 367 -8.06 1.51 -2.29
CA LEU A 367 -9.41 1.04 -2.02
C LEU A 367 -10.07 0.50 -3.30
N PHE A 368 -9.95 1.23 -4.41
CA PHE A 368 -10.51 0.81 -5.70
C PHE A 368 -9.84 -0.46 -6.21
N HIS A 369 -8.51 -0.58 -6.10
CA HIS A 369 -7.76 -1.78 -6.46
C HIS A 369 -8.30 -3.03 -5.75
N GLU A 370 -8.34 -3.00 -4.41
CA GLU A 370 -8.78 -4.13 -3.61
C GLU A 370 -10.27 -4.44 -3.78
N PHE A 371 -11.08 -3.41 -4.02
CA PHE A 371 -12.47 -3.60 -4.38
C PHE A 371 -12.63 -4.27 -5.75
N GLY A 372 -11.74 -4.03 -6.71
CA GLY A 372 -11.70 -4.75 -7.98
C GLY A 372 -11.52 -6.26 -7.80
N HIS A 373 -10.66 -6.68 -6.86
CA HIS A 373 -10.52 -8.09 -6.46
C HIS A 373 -11.80 -8.64 -5.80
N ALA A 374 -12.44 -7.83 -4.94
CA ALA A 374 -13.71 -8.21 -4.31
C ALA A 374 -14.81 -8.41 -5.34
N ILE A 375 -14.96 -7.50 -6.31
CA ILE A 375 -15.95 -7.62 -7.39
C ILE A 375 -15.65 -8.83 -8.30
N HIS A 376 -14.39 -9.08 -8.63
CA HIS A 376 -14.00 -10.28 -9.38
C HIS A 376 -14.46 -11.56 -8.66
N SER A 377 -14.34 -11.60 -7.33
CA SER A 377 -14.78 -12.73 -6.52
C SER A 377 -16.30 -12.83 -6.38
N LEU A 378 -16.99 -11.71 -6.14
CA LEU A 378 -18.44 -11.67 -5.95
C LEU A 378 -19.23 -12.00 -7.23
N LEU A 379 -18.74 -11.56 -8.39
CA LEU A 379 -19.39 -11.82 -9.67
C LEU A 379 -19.00 -13.19 -10.28
N SER A 380 -18.07 -13.93 -9.67
CA SER A 380 -17.63 -15.21 -10.18
C SER A 380 -18.76 -16.26 -10.12
N ARG A 381 -19.01 -16.94 -11.26
CA ARG A 381 -20.01 -18.01 -11.40
C ARG A 381 -19.36 -19.26 -11.95
N THR A 382 -18.69 -20.02 -11.08
CA THR A 382 -18.03 -21.27 -11.44
C THR A 382 -18.75 -22.49 -10.89
N ASP A 383 -18.58 -23.64 -11.55
CA ASP A 383 -19.06 -24.92 -11.03
C ASP A 383 -18.27 -25.36 -9.80
N TYR A 384 -16.96 -25.12 -9.82
CA TYR A 384 -16.07 -25.54 -8.76
C TYR A 384 -15.46 -24.35 -8.02
N GLN A 385 -15.42 -24.46 -6.70
CA GLN A 385 -14.88 -23.42 -5.82
C GLN A 385 -13.39 -23.16 -6.06
N HIS A 386 -12.61 -24.15 -6.51
CA HIS A 386 -11.18 -23.99 -6.76
C HIS A 386 -10.87 -23.09 -7.97
N PHE A 387 -11.86 -22.82 -8.83
CA PHE A 387 -11.76 -21.85 -9.93
C PHE A 387 -12.47 -20.52 -9.62
N SER A 388 -13.03 -20.37 -8.42
CA SER A 388 -13.84 -19.19 -8.09
C SER A 388 -12.99 -17.96 -7.78
N GLY A 389 -13.49 -16.81 -8.22
CA GLY A 389 -12.94 -15.48 -7.96
C GLY A 389 -11.54 -15.30 -8.54
N THR A 390 -10.63 -14.78 -7.74
CA THR A 390 -9.25 -14.47 -8.16
C THR A 390 -8.34 -15.69 -8.34
N ARG A 391 -8.87 -16.92 -8.27
CA ARG A 391 -8.14 -18.17 -8.54
C ARG A 391 -7.96 -18.41 -10.05
N THR A 392 -7.36 -17.44 -10.71
CA THR A 392 -7.03 -17.45 -12.14
C THR A 392 -5.51 -17.55 -12.33
N VAL A 393 -5.04 -17.51 -13.58
CA VAL A 393 -3.61 -17.38 -13.87
C VAL A 393 -3.05 -16.09 -13.26
N LEU A 394 -1.85 -16.18 -12.66
CA LEU A 394 -1.29 -15.13 -11.82
C LEU A 394 -1.04 -13.81 -12.57
N ASP A 395 -0.62 -13.90 -13.83
CA ASP A 395 -0.36 -12.75 -14.70
C ASP A 395 -1.64 -12.11 -15.26
N PHE A 396 -2.82 -12.66 -14.96
CA PHE A 396 -4.13 -12.06 -15.26
C PHE A 396 -4.88 -11.56 -14.03
N ALA A 397 -4.65 -12.15 -12.85
CA ALA A 397 -5.45 -11.94 -11.64
C ALA A 397 -5.57 -10.46 -11.22
N GLU A 398 -4.57 -9.65 -11.56
CA GLU A 398 -4.48 -8.21 -11.27
C GLU A 398 -5.27 -7.31 -12.23
N THR A 399 -5.73 -7.85 -13.35
CA THR A 399 -6.38 -7.07 -14.42
C THR A 399 -7.64 -6.35 -13.93
N PRO A 400 -8.58 -7.00 -13.21
CA PRO A 400 -9.76 -6.32 -12.69
C PRO A 400 -9.40 -5.24 -11.66
N ALA A 401 -8.43 -5.49 -10.79
CA ALA A 401 -7.98 -4.51 -9.80
C ALA A 401 -7.35 -3.27 -10.46
N ASN A 402 -6.47 -3.46 -11.44
CA ASN A 402 -5.88 -2.38 -12.23
C ASN A 402 -6.95 -1.59 -13.03
N LEU A 403 -8.02 -2.24 -13.50
CA LEU A 403 -9.14 -1.53 -14.13
C LEU A 403 -9.86 -0.62 -13.13
N PHE A 404 -10.04 -1.06 -11.89
CA PHE A 404 -10.64 -0.21 -10.87
C PHE A 404 -9.72 0.96 -10.44
N GLU A 405 -8.39 0.78 -10.41
CA GLU A 405 -7.45 1.90 -10.25
C GLU A 405 -7.70 2.99 -11.31
N TYR A 406 -7.97 2.62 -12.56
CA TYR A 406 -8.26 3.59 -13.62
C TYR A 406 -9.48 4.46 -13.30
N PHE A 407 -10.54 3.88 -12.72
CA PHE A 407 -11.72 4.65 -12.31
C PHE A 407 -11.43 5.64 -11.17
N ALA A 408 -10.46 5.33 -10.30
CA ALA A 408 -10.00 6.25 -9.26
C ALA A 408 -9.23 7.47 -9.83
N TRP A 409 -8.81 7.42 -11.10
CA TRP A 409 -8.15 8.53 -11.80
C TRP A 409 -9.03 9.21 -12.85
N ASP A 410 -10.15 8.60 -13.26
CA ASP A 410 -11.03 9.16 -14.29
C ASP A 410 -11.90 10.30 -13.73
N HIS A 411 -11.68 11.51 -14.24
CA HIS A 411 -12.43 12.71 -13.84
C HIS A 411 -13.96 12.55 -13.97
N ARG A 412 -14.45 11.78 -14.95
CA ARG A 412 -15.89 11.55 -15.15
C ARG A 412 -16.48 10.72 -14.01
N VAL A 413 -15.67 9.87 -13.38
CA VAL A 413 -16.06 9.08 -12.21
C VAL A 413 -15.87 9.91 -10.93
N LEU A 414 -14.68 10.49 -10.74
CA LEU A 414 -14.34 11.30 -9.57
C LEU A 414 -15.34 12.42 -9.29
N LYS A 415 -15.75 13.17 -10.32
CA LYS A 415 -16.70 14.29 -10.16
C LYS A 415 -18.08 13.87 -9.60
N GLN A 416 -18.43 12.59 -9.68
CA GLN A 416 -19.72 12.11 -9.20
C GLN A 416 -19.77 11.96 -7.69
N PHE A 417 -18.65 11.55 -7.08
CA PHE A 417 -18.58 11.24 -5.66
C PHE A 417 -17.62 12.13 -4.85
N ALA A 418 -16.53 12.64 -5.43
CA ALA A 418 -15.55 13.45 -4.69
C ALA A 418 -16.07 14.86 -4.41
N LYS A 419 -16.62 15.11 -3.21
CA LYS A 419 -17.25 16.39 -2.84
C LYS A 419 -16.83 16.83 -1.44
N THR A 420 -16.45 18.11 -1.29
CA THR A 420 -16.14 18.67 0.03
C THR A 420 -17.39 18.78 0.90
N LEU A 421 -17.24 18.54 2.20
CA LEU A 421 -18.35 18.67 3.16
C LEU A 421 -18.77 20.13 3.39
N LEU A 422 -17.87 21.09 3.17
CA LEU A 422 -18.08 22.52 3.43
C LEU A 422 -18.81 23.25 2.29
N ASN A 423 -18.92 22.66 1.10
CA ASN A 423 -19.63 23.26 -0.02
C ASN A 423 -20.51 22.22 -0.74
N ARG A 424 -21.80 22.18 -0.37
CA ARG A 424 -22.84 21.52 -1.19
C ARG A 424 -23.04 22.20 -2.56
N GLY A 425 -22.34 23.30 -2.83
CA GLY A 425 -22.28 23.99 -4.11
C GLY A 425 -20.86 24.01 -4.70
N CYS A 426 -20.65 23.21 -5.73
CA CYS A 426 -19.82 23.52 -6.90
C CYS A 426 -18.50 24.30 -6.70
N ASP A 427 -17.51 23.75 -5.98
CA ASP A 427 -16.11 24.09 -6.24
C ASP A 427 -15.39 22.88 -6.87
N THR A 428 -15.45 22.81 -8.19
CA THR A 428 -14.83 21.74 -8.99
C THR A 428 -13.34 21.99 -9.26
N ARG A 429 -12.73 23.06 -8.73
CA ARG A 429 -11.33 23.40 -9.00
C ARG A 429 -10.35 22.36 -8.45
N GLY A 430 -10.61 21.80 -7.27
CA GLY A 430 -9.80 20.70 -6.71
C GLY A 430 -9.85 19.42 -7.56
N ILE A 431 -11.04 19.06 -8.07
CA ILE A 431 -11.24 17.89 -8.94
C ILE A 431 -10.60 18.12 -10.32
N GLY A 432 -10.66 19.35 -10.84
CA GLY A 432 -9.94 19.76 -12.04
C GLY A 432 -8.42 19.67 -11.88
N LEU A 433 -7.89 19.93 -10.69
CA LEU A 433 -6.47 19.76 -10.38
C LEU A 433 -6.06 18.29 -10.23
N ILE A 434 -6.91 17.44 -9.63
CA ILE A 434 -6.72 15.98 -9.67
C ILE A 434 -6.78 15.47 -11.11
N TYR A 435 -7.63 16.05 -11.97
CA TYR A 435 -7.68 15.73 -13.39
C TYR A 435 -6.47 16.22 -14.17
N GLU A 436 -5.95 17.42 -13.90
CA GLU A 436 -4.71 17.92 -14.50
C GLU A 436 -3.49 17.15 -13.99
N GLN A 437 -3.50 16.70 -12.73
CA GLN A 437 -2.51 15.78 -12.19
C GLN A 437 -2.70 14.36 -12.73
N SER A 438 -3.94 13.93 -13.01
CA SER A 438 -4.21 12.73 -13.79
C SER A 438 -3.61 12.93 -15.16
N LYS A 439 -3.85 14.02 -15.89
CA LYS A 439 -3.24 14.28 -17.22
C LYS A 439 -1.72 14.37 -17.17
N LYS A 440 -1.10 14.85 -16.09
CA LYS A 440 0.36 14.89 -15.92
C LYS A 440 0.96 13.53 -15.53
N ASN A 441 0.35 12.80 -14.59
CA ASN A 441 0.70 11.42 -14.25
C ASN A 441 0.33 10.44 -15.39
N VAL A 442 -0.69 10.76 -16.15
CA VAL A 442 -1.14 10.14 -17.39
C VAL A 442 -0.26 10.63 -18.55
N CYS A 443 0.41 11.78 -18.52
CA CYS A 443 1.51 12.01 -19.45
C CYS A 443 2.68 11.05 -19.18
N SER A 444 2.89 10.61 -17.94
CA SER A 444 3.80 9.48 -17.65
C SER A 444 3.18 8.08 -17.88
N ASN A 445 1.84 7.91 -17.84
CA ASN A 445 1.16 6.60 -17.93
C ASN A 445 0.34 6.31 -19.22
N ARG A 446 -0.10 7.30 -20.02
CA ARG A 446 -0.79 7.13 -21.33
C ARG A 446 0.16 6.81 -22.47
N LEU A 447 1.47 7.01 -22.28
CA LEU A 447 2.49 6.65 -23.25
C LEU A 447 2.99 5.19 -23.10
N ALA A 448 2.40 4.43 -22.17
CA ALA A 448 2.62 2.99 -22.01
C ALA A 448 1.43 2.14 -22.52
N ALA A 449 0.40 2.77 -23.10
CA ALA A 449 -0.81 2.10 -23.61
C ALA A 449 -1.23 2.61 -25.01
N SER A 450 -0.27 3.06 -25.82
CA SER A 450 -0.43 3.29 -27.26
C SER A 450 0.69 2.63 -28.03
#